data_AF-A0A7W1VPF9-F1
#
_entry.id   AF-A0A7W1VPF9-F1
#
_cell.length_a   1.000
_cell.length_b   1.000
_cell.length_c   1.000
_cell.angle_alpha   90.00
_cell.angle_beta   90.00
_cell.angle_gamma   90.00
#
_symmetry.space_group_name_H-M   'P 1'
#
loop_
_entity.id
_entity.type
_entity.pdbx_description
1 polymer ?
#
loop_
_entity_poly.entity_id
_entity_poly.type
_entity_poly.pdbx_seq_one_letter_code
_entity_poly.pdbx_strand_id
1 'polypeptide(L)' 'MEQNINKNELPQVAKLPGVCIPWEEKLREIPEISGDPQIAKKVWEDVDALGYTYVWHCLVSF' A
#
# COMPACT_ATOMS: atom_id res chain seq x y z
N MET A 1 31.88 -8.54 15.84
CA MET A 1 32.03 -7.42 14.89
C MET A 1 30.98 -7.64 13.81
N GLU A 2 29.70 -7.39 14.07
CA GLU A 2 29.05 -6.06 14.05
C GLU A 2 29.44 -5.34 12.75
N GLN A 3 28.58 -5.01 11.79
CA GLN A 3 27.19 -4.51 11.79
C GLN A 3 26.59 -4.82 10.38
N ASN A 4 25.31 -4.77 10.01
CA ASN A 4 24.18 -3.94 10.42
C ASN A 4 22.94 -4.56 9.73
N ILE A 5 22.03 -5.22 10.46
CA ILE A 5 20.77 -5.70 9.88
C ILE A 5 19.89 -4.46 9.68
N ASN A 6 19.71 -4.05 8.42
CA ASN A 6 18.85 -2.93 8.06
C ASN A 6 17.39 -3.27 8.43
N LYS A 7 16.81 -2.52 9.37
CA LYS A 7 15.47 -2.72 9.93
C LYS A 7 14.31 -2.33 8.98
N ASN A 8 14.57 -2.01 7.71
CA ASN A 8 13.55 -1.44 6.81
C ASN A 8 12.93 -2.43 5.81
N GLU A 9 13.26 -3.71 5.85
CA GLU A 9 12.64 -4.69 4.96
C GLU A 9 11.30 -5.17 5.55
N LEU A 10 10.23 -4.41 5.26
CA LEU A 10 8.88 -4.91 5.43
C LEU A 10 8.74 -6.19 4.58
N PRO A 11 8.16 -7.29 5.11
CA PRO A 11 7.91 -8.49 4.32
C PRO A 11 7.20 -8.11 3.03
N GLN A 12 7.84 -8.37 1.89
CA GLN A 12 7.35 -8.01 0.56
C GLN A 12 6.10 -8.84 0.25
N VAL A 13 4.94 -8.29 0.61
CA VAL A 13 3.65 -8.83 0.16
C VAL A 13 3.66 -8.72 -1.37
N ALA A 14 3.36 -9.83 -2.05
CA ALA A 14 3.32 -9.84 -3.51
C ALA A 14 2.30 -8.80 -4.00
N LYS A 15 2.80 -7.73 -4.62
CA LYS A 15 1.94 -6.66 -5.13
C LYS A 15 1.21 -7.15 -6.37
N LEU A 16 -0.11 -7.15 -6.31
CA LEU A 16 -0.94 -7.43 -7.47
C LEU A 16 -0.87 -6.26 -8.46
N PRO A 17 -0.97 -6.52 -9.78
CA PRO A 17 -1.12 -5.44 -10.75
C PRO A 17 -2.39 -4.64 -10.44
N GLY A 18 -2.29 -3.31 -10.49
CA GLY A 18 -3.38 -2.41 -10.09
C GLY A 18 -3.31 -1.90 -8.66
N VAL A 19 -2.33 -2.36 -7.86
CA VAL A 19 -2.19 -2.00 -6.44
C VAL A 19 -0.82 -1.34 -6.20
N CYS A 20 -0.80 -0.19 -5.54
CA CYS A 20 0.42 0.46 -5.08
C CYS A 20 0.81 -0.04 -3.68
N ILE A 21 -0.14 -0.05 -2.75
CA ILE A 21 0.05 -0.45 -1.34
C ILE A 21 -1.10 -1.38 -0.91
N PRO A 22 -0.83 -2.68 -0.69
CA PRO A 22 -1.83 -3.63 -0.19
C PRO A 22 -2.46 -3.19 1.14
N TRP A 23 -3.74 -3.53 1.34
CA TRP A 23 -4.46 -3.20 2.57
C TRP A 23 -3.77 -3.77 3.83
N GLU A 24 -3.22 -4.98 3.74
CA GLU A 24 -2.48 -5.64 4.82
C GLU A 24 -1.22 -4.87 5.23
N GLU A 25 -0.57 -4.23 4.26
CA GLU A 25 0.56 -3.35 4.52
C GLU A 25 0.08 -2.05 5.16
N LYS A 26 -1.00 -1.44 4.65
CA LYS A 26 -1.55 -0.20 5.17
C LYS A 26 -2.06 -0.32 6.60
N LEU A 27 -2.63 -1.47 6.97
CA LEU A 27 -3.10 -1.74 8.32
C LEU A 27 -2.00 -1.63 9.38
N ARG A 28 -0.72 -1.83 9.03
CA ARG A 28 0.40 -1.68 9.97
C ARG A 28 0.66 -0.22 10.36
N GLU A 29 0.25 0.72 9.52
CA GLU A 29 0.38 2.16 9.79
C GLU A 29 -0.82 2.72 10.56
N ILE A 30 -1.96 2.01 10.55
CA ILE A 30 -3.20 2.46 11.18
C ILE A 30 -3.33 1.79 12.55
N PRO A 31 -3.12 2.52 13.66
CA PRO A 31 -3.11 1.93 15.00
C PRO A 31 -4.46 1.36 15.44
N GLU A 32 -5.57 2.02 15.07
CA GLU A 32 -6.93 1.55 15.31
C GLU A 32 -7.87 2.14 14.26
N ILE A 33 -8.75 1.32 13.68
CA ILE A 33 -9.78 1.81 12.76
C ILE A 33 -10.99 2.23 13.58
N SER A 34 -11.30 3.52 13.58
CA SER A 34 -12.55 4.02 14.12
C SER A 34 -13.69 3.75 13.12
N GLY A 35 -14.64 2.89 13.50
CA GLY A 35 -15.80 2.54 12.68
C GLY A 35 -15.69 1.18 11.99
N ASP A 36 -16.38 1.01 10.85
CA ASP A 36 -16.43 -0.26 10.12
C ASP A 36 -15.14 -0.48 9.28
N PRO A 37 -14.32 -1.50 9.59
CA PRO A 37 -13.11 -1.80 8.85
C PRO A 37 -13.34 -2.16 7.37
N GLN A 38 -14.51 -2.68 7.01
CA GLN A 38 -14.82 -3.04 5.63
C GLN A 38 -14.97 -1.80 4.76
N ILE A 39 -15.56 -0.73 5.30
CA ILE A 39 -15.68 0.55 4.59
C ILE A 39 -14.29 1.15 4.40
N ALA A 40 -13.46 1.17 5.45
CA ALA A 40 -12.10 1.69 5.37
C ALA A 40 -11.26 0.94 4.33
N LYS A 41 -11.35 -0.41 4.31
CA LYS A 41 -10.70 -1.24 3.31
C LYS A 41 -11.14 -0.89 1.89
N LYS A 42 -12.46 -0.82 1.65
CA LYS A 42 -12.99 -0.51 0.33
C LYS A 42 -12.54 0.85 -0.17
N VAL A 43 -12.63 1.89 0.67
CA VAL A 43 -12.20 3.24 0.32
C VAL A 43 -10.71 3.28 0.04
N TRP A 44 -9.90 2.54 0.80
CA TRP A 44 -8.47 2.42 0.54
C TRP A 44 -8.19 1.79 -0.83
N GLU A 45 -8.78 0.64 -1.12
CA GLU A 45 -8.58 -0.07 -2.39
C GLU A 45 -9.04 0.76 -3.59
N ASP A 46 -10.17 1.48 -3.47
CA ASP A 46 -10.67 2.39 -4.51
C ASP A 46 -9.69 3.55 -4.80
N VAL A 47 -9.12 4.16 -3.75
CA VAL A 47 -8.15 5.26 -3.88
C VAL A 47 -6.79 4.78 -4.38
N ASP A 48 -6.31 3.64 -3.90
CA ASP A 48 -5.03 3.05 -4.29
C ASP A 48 -5.03 2.70 -5.80
N ALA A 49 -6.14 2.16 -6.31
CA ALA A 49 -6.31 1.88 -7.75
C ALA A 49 -6.25 3.14 -8.62
N LEU A 50 -6.83 4.26 -8.14
CA LEU A 50 -6.73 5.55 -8.81
C LEU A 50 -5.29 6.09 -8.79
N GLY A 51 -4.59 5.94 -7.66
CA GLY A 51 -3.18 6.30 -7.52
C GLY A 51 -2.29 5.51 -8.48
N TYR A 52 -2.48 4.19 -8.57
CA TYR A 52 -1.80 3.33 -9.53
C TYR A 52 -2.00 3.84 -10.96
N THR A 53 -3.25 4.09 -11.35
CA THR A 53 -3.61 4.57 -12.68
C THR A 53 -2.97 5.91 -13.00
N TYR A 54 -2.97 6.86 -12.05
CA TYR A 54 -2.33 8.17 -12.21
C TYR A 54 -0.82 8.04 -12.49
N VAL A 55 -0.11 7.22 -11.71
CA VAL A 55 1.33 6.98 -11.89
C VAL A 55 1.60 6.46 -13.31
N TRP A 56 0.82 5.48 -13.78
CA TRP A 56 0.98 4.97 -15.13
C TRP A 56 0.70 6.02 -16.20
N HIS A 57 -0.37 6.80 -16.06
CA HIS A 57 -0.66 7.88 -17.01
C HIS A 57 0.50 8.88 -17.10
N CYS A 58 1.10 9.27 -15.97
CA CYS A 58 2.29 10.11 -15.96
C CYS A 58 3.49 9.49 -16.68
N LEU A 59 3.62 8.16 -16.67
CA LEU A 59 4.74 7.43 -17.29
C LEU A 59 4.54 7.12 -18.77
N VAL A 60 3.31 6.96 -19.26
CA VAL A 60 3.04 6.46 -20.62
C VAL A 60 2.34 7.45 -21.54
N SER A 61 1.85 8.58 -21.02
CA SER A 61 1.01 9.51 -21.81
C SER A 61 1.80 10.69 -22.42
N PHE A 62 3.11 10.55 -22.63
CA PHE A 62 3.98 11.57 -23.24
C PHE A 62 4.61 11.09 -24.56
#